data_AF-K1SA98-F1
#
_entry.id   AF-K1SA98-F1
#
_cell.length_a   1.000
_cell.length_b   1.000
_cell.length_c   1.000
_cell.angle_alpha   90.00
_cell.angle_beta   90.00
_cell.angle_gamma   90.00
#
_symmetry.space_group_name_H-M   'P 1'
#
loop_
_entity.id
_entity.type
_entity.pdbx_description
1 polymer ?
#
loop_
_entity_poly.entity_id
_entity_poly.type
_entity_poly.pdbx_seq_one_letter_code
_entity_poly.pdbx_strand_id
1 'polypeptide(L)'
;YRYNEIAIVTADMDGYGKLAANILKQNDIPYFLDYKRHVTDNPFIAAINGALGIIENNYSYDSILGFLRTGMSGMEREDIDLLDNYCVAVGIRGRGKWHEPWIRKFRGTVNNTDLEKLNSLRTMITDMLDPLEEVLKSKESNVADMVKALYEFLVREDMEQKVSVLNDSEYTGDEYAQLYKKVIEVLDKMYAFLEARRLVL
;
A
#
# COMPACT_ATOMS: atom_id res chain seq x y z
N TYR A 1 16.08 -31.57 -26.73
CA TYR A 1 15.26 -31.43 -25.51
C TYR A 1 14.32 -30.26 -25.71
N ARG A 2 13.04 -30.45 -25.39
CA ARG A 2 12.03 -29.39 -25.37
C ARG A 2 11.96 -28.80 -23.95
N TYR A 3 11.60 -27.52 -23.81
CA TYR A 3 11.57 -26.87 -22.49
C TYR A 3 10.60 -27.53 -21.51
N ASN A 4 9.53 -28.16 -22.01
CA ASN A 4 8.57 -28.91 -21.19
C ASN A 4 9.10 -30.27 -20.68
N GLU A 5 10.34 -30.65 -21.01
CA GLU A 5 11.02 -31.86 -20.52
C GLU A 5 12.01 -31.55 -19.39
N ILE A 6 12.13 -30.29 -18.98
CA ILE A 6 13.10 -29.81 -18.00
C ILE A 6 12.37 -29.26 -16.78
N ALA A 7 12.70 -29.79 -15.59
CA ALA A 7 12.24 -29.27 -14.31
C ALA A 7 13.44 -28.82 -13.47
N ILE A 8 13.37 -27.61 -12.93
CA ILE A 8 14.34 -27.08 -11.97
C ILE A 8 13.71 -27.17 -10.59
N VAL A 9 14.37 -27.84 -9.65
CA VAL A 9 13.86 -28.08 -8.29
C VAL A 9 14.84 -27.48 -7.27
N THR A 10 14.32 -26.70 -6.32
CA THR A 10 15.08 -26.12 -5.21
C THR A 10 14.32 -26.31 -3.90
N ALA A 11 15.05 -26.48 -2.80
CA ALA A 11 14.48 -26.51 -1.44
C ALA A 11 14.16 -25.11 -0.90
N ASP A 12 14.82 -24.07 -1.44
CA ASP A 12 14.59 -22.67 -1.11
C ASP A 12 14.03 -21.95 -2.34
N MET A 13 12.71 -21.81 -2.36
CA MET A 13 12.01 -21.11 -3.43
C MET A 13 12.07 -19.59 -3.28
N ASP A 14 12.26 -19.08 -2.05
CA ASP A 14 12.29 -17.65 -1.75
C ASP A 14 13.56 -17.01 -2.33
N GLY A 15 14.71 -17.65 -2.16
CA GLY A 15 15.98 -17.20 -2.71
C GLY A 15 16.21 -17.66 -4.14
N TYR A 16 16.35 -18.98 -4.33
CA TYR A 16 16.77 -19.54 -5.62
C TYR A 16 15.66 -19.61 -6.67
N GLY A 17 14.39 -19.75 -6.24
CA GLY A 17 13.26 -19.74 -7.17
C GLY A 17 13.11 -18.41 -7.90
N LYS A 18 13.20 -17.29 -7.17
CA LYS A 18 13.16 -15.93 -7.74
C LYS A 18 14.37 -15.66 -8.64
N LEU A 19 15.57 -16.04 -8.21
CA LEU A 19 16.79 -15.88 -9.01
C LEU A 19 16.70 -16.67 -10.33
N ALA A 20 16.29 -17.95 -10.27
CA ALA A 20 16.13 -18.79 -11.44
C ALA A 20 15.09 -18.22 -12.41
N ALA A 21 13.94 -17.76 -11.91
CA ALA A 21 12.91 -17.11 -12.72
C ALA A 21 13.45 -15.87 -13.45
N ASN A 22 14.21 -15.02 -12.77
CA ASN A 22 14.83 -13.84 -13.38
C ASN A 22 15.83 -14.20 -14.48
N ILE A 23 16.66 -15.22 -14.26
CA ILE A 23 17.65 -15.68 -15.26
C ILE A 23 16.93 -16.28 -16.47
N LEU A 24 15.92 -17.13 -16.27
CA LEU A 24 15.15 -17.74 -17.36
C LEU A 24 14.46 -16.65 -18.20
N LYS A 25 13.87 -15.65 -17.54
CA LYS A 25 13.26 -14.48 -18.19
C LYS A 25 14.27 -13.67 -19.01
N GLN A 26 15.46 -13.40 -18.46
CA GLN A 26 16.52 -12.67 -19.18
C GLN A 26 17.05 -13.39 -20.42
N ASN A 27 16.86 -14.70 -20.51
CA ASN A 27 17.31 -15.54 -21.62
C ASN A 27 16.15 -15.96 -22.53
N ASP A 28 14.98 -15.34 -22.40
CA ASP A 28 13.77 -15.65 -23.18
C ASP A 28 13.36 -17.14 -23.11
N ILE A 29 13.64 -17.80 -21.98
CA ILE A 29 13.27 -19.20 -21.75
C ILE A 29 11.88 -19.24 -21.11
N PRO A 30 10.87 -19.88 -21.74
CA PRO A 30 9.54 -20.01 -21.15
C PRO A 30 9.57 -20.93 -19.93
N TYR A 31 8.96 -20.50 -18.83
CA TYR A 31 8.93 -21.26 -17.58
C TYR A 31 7.60 -21.10 -16.84
N PHE A 32 7.30 -22.06 -15.96
CA PHE A 32 6.25 -21.97 -14.96
C PHE A 32 6.90 -22.12 -13.58
N LEU A 33 6.71 -21.14 -12.71
CA LEU A 33 7.23 -21.17 -11.34
C LEU A 33 6.09 -21.57 -10.40
N ASP A 34 6.12 -22.80 -9.89
CA ASP A 34 5.17 -23.30 -8.88
C ASP A 34 5.51 -22.72 -7.49
N TYR A 35 5.41 -21.39 -7.38
CA TYR A 35 5.73 -20.64 -6.18
C TYR A 35 4.55 -19.76 -5.81
N LYS A 36 3.99 -20.02 -4.63
CA LYS A 36 3.00 -19.13 -4.03
C LYS A 36 3.73 -17.91 -3.50
N ARG A 37 3.64 -16.78 -4.19
CA ARG A 37 4.11 -15.50 -3.63
C ARG A 37 3.42 -15.26 -2.28
N HIS A 38 4.18 -14.78 -1.30
CA HIS A 38 3.59 -14.43 0.00
C HIS A 38 2.49 -13.37 -0.20
N VAL A 39 1.36 -13.54 0.47
CA VAL A 39 0.21 -12.61 0.39
C VAL A 39 0.61 -11.19 0.84
N THR A 40 1.62 -11.07 1.70
CA THR A 40 2.21 -9.79 2.14
C THR A 40 3.02 -9.08 1.05
N ASP A 41 3.48 -9.79 0.02
CA ASP A 41 4.12 -9.19 -1.15
C ASP A 41 3.08 -8.58 -2.12
N ASN A 42 1.78 -8.76 -1.83
CA ASN A 42 0.72 -8.14 -2.62
C ASN A 42 0.61 -6.64 -2.27
N PRO A 43 0.73 -5.73 -3.27
CA PRO A 43 0.65 -4.29 -3.06
C PRO A 43 -0.61 -3.81 -2.31
N PHE A 44 -1.75 -4.46 -2.54
CA PHE A 44 -3.01 -4.11 -1.88
C PHE A 44 -3.00 -4.43 -0.38
N ILE A 45 -2.49 -5.60 0.00
CA ILE A 45 -2.36 -5.98 1.42
C ILE A 45 -1.32 -5.09 2.10
N ALA A 46 -0.20 -4.83 1.43
CA ALA A 46 0.82 -3.92 1.92
C ALA A 46 0.25 -2.49 2.10
N ALA A 47 -0.65 -2.04 1.22
CA ALA A 47 -1.29 -0.73 1.31
C ALA A 47 -2.27 -0.64 2.49
N ILE A 48 -3.09 -1.68 2.73
CA ILE A 48 -3.95 -1.75 3.92
C ILE A 48 -3.12 -1.63 5.19
N ASN A 49 -2.09 -2.48 5.31
CA ASN A 49 -1.20 -2.46 6.47
C ASN A 49 -0.43 -1.14 6.58
N GLY A 50 -0.03 -0.55 5.46
CA GLY A 50 0.66 0.73 5.40
C GLY A 50 -0.23 1.87 5.91
N ALA A 51 -1.48 1.95 5.45
CA ALA A 51 -2.43 2.97 5.89
C ALA A 51 -2.71 2.88 7.40
N LEU A 52 -3.00 1.68 7.90
CA LEU A 52 -3.20 1.44 9.34
C LEU A 52 -1.91 1.73 10.13
N GLY A 53 -0.77 1.29 9.62
CA GLY A 53 0.55 1.50 10.21
C GLY A 53 0.96 2.98 10.25
N ILE A 54 0.53 3.82 9.30
CA ILE A 54 0.73 5.27 9.37
C ILE A 54 0.05 5.82 10.62
N ILE A 55 -1.21 5.46 10.83
CA ILE A 55 -2.04 5.98 11.93
C ILE A 55 -1.50 5.48 13.28
N GLU A 56 -1.18 4.18 13.36
CA GLU A 56 -0.61 3.54 14.55
C GLU A 56 0.75 4.13 14.92
N ASN A 57 1.63 4.34 13.94
CA ASN A 57 2.97 4.88 14.16
C ASN A 57 3.00 6.43 14.11
N ASN A 58 1.84 7.07 14.26
CA ASN A 58 1.69 8.53 14.35
C ASN A 58 2.38 9.28 13.18
N TYR A 59 2.21 8.82 11.95
CA TYR A 59 2.82 9.41 10.74
C TYR A 59 4.34 9.49 10.84
N SER A 60 4.98 8.39 11.25
CA SER A 60 6.43 8.24 11.13
C SER A 60 6.84 8.31 9.66
N TYR A 61 8.08 8.72 9.42
CA TYR A 61 8.61 8.80 8.06
C TYR A 61 8.57 7.42 7.38
N ASP A 62 8.98 6.37 8.08
CA ASP A 62 9.04 5.01 7.54
C ASP A 62 7.65 4.44 7.21
N SER A 63 6.62 4.74 8.01
CA SER A 63 5.26 4.26 7.72
C SER A 63 4.66 4.94 6.50
N ILE A 64 4.86 6.26 6.35
CA ILE A 64 4.41 7.01 5.17
C ILE A 64 5.10 6.48 3.91
N LEU A 65 6.43 6.40 3.93
CA LEU A 65 7.19 5.93 2.77
C LEU A 65 6.91 4.47 2.47
N GLY A 66 6.71 3.63 3.49
CA GLY A 66 6.29 2.24 3.33
C GLY A 66 4.98 2.14 2.57
N PHE A 67 3.97 2.94 2.94
CA PHE A 67 2.69 3.00 2.23
C PHE A 67 2.84 3.55 0.80
N LEU A 68 3.54 4.68 0.59
CA LEU A 68 3.70 5.27 -0.73
C LEU A 68 4.41 4.31 -1.70
N ARG A 69 5.39 3.55 -1.22
CA ARG A 69 6.14 2.55 -2.01
C ARG A 69 5.31 1.33 -2.41
N THR A 70 4.11 1.14 -1.86
CA THR A 70 3.18 0.12 -2.36
C THR A 70 2.65 0.45 -3.77
N GLY A 71 2.73 1.72 -4.19
CA GLY A 71 2.15 2.19 -5.45
C GLY A 71 0.62 2.35 -5.40
N MET A 72 -0.02 2.11 -4.26
CA MET A 72 -1.48 2.17 -4.11
C MET A 72 -2.00 3.54 -3.66
N SER A 73 -1.11 4.50 -3.38
CA SER A 73 -1.49 5.88 -3.03
C SER A 73 -2.10 6.64 -4.22
N GLY A 74 -1.86 6.20 -5.45
CA GLY A 74 -2.25 6.95 -6.66
C GLY A 74 -1.36 8.15 -6.97
N MET A 75 -0.26 8.32 -6.23
CA MET A 75 0.74 9.35 -6.49
C MET A 75 1.77 8.88 -7.52
N GLU A 76 2.19 9.79 -8.39
CA GLU A 76 3.27 9.54 -9.34
C GLU A 76 4.61 9.34 -8.63
N ARG A 77 5.49 8.55 -9.24
CA ARG A 77 6.78 8.19 -8.64
C ARG A 77 7.67 9.42 -8.40
N GLU A 78 7.69 10.35 -9.36
CA GLU A 78 8.46 11.59 -9.26
C GLU A 78 7.97 12.46 -8.10
N ASP A 79 6.66 12.47 -7.84
CA ASP A 79 6.05 13.21 -6.74
C ASP A 79 6.37 12.56 -5.38
N ILE A 80 6.39 11.22 -5.32
CA ILE A 80 6.85 10.48 -4.14
C ILE A 80 8.33 10.77 -3.87
N ASP A 81 9.19 10.72 -4.89
CA ASP A 81 10.63 10.99 -4.75
C ASP A 81 10.89 12.44 -4.30
N LEU A 82 10.12 13.41 -4.82
CA LEU A 82 10.18 14.81 -4.38
C LEU A 82 9.81 14.95 -2.90
N LEU A 83 8.71 14.29 -2.49
CA LEU A 83 8.23 14.31 -1.11
C LEU A 83 9.23 13.62 -0.17
N ASP A 84 9.78 12.46 -0.55
CA ASP A 84 10.80 11.71 0.21
C ASP A 84 12.00 12.61 0.52
N ASN A 85 12.61 13.16 -0.53
CA ASN A 85 13.76 14.05 -0.43
C ASN A 85 13.50 15.24 0.50
N TYR A 86 12.31 15.84 0.42
CA TYR A 86 11.92 16.91 1.32
C TYR A 86 11.78 16.43 2.77
N CYS A 87 11.01 15.37 3.02
CA CYS A 87 10.79 14.83 4.35
C CYS A 87 12.11 14.48 5.06
N VAL A 88 13.07 13.89 4.33
CA VAL A 88 14.41 13.58 4.85
C VAL A 88 15.19 14.85 5.18
N ALA A 89 15.27 15.79 4.25
CA ALA A 89 16.10 16.99 4.40
C ALA A 89 15.64 17.90 5.55
N VAL A 90 14.32 17.98 5.77
CA VAL A 90 13.75 18.88 6.78
C VAL A 90 13.27 18.16 8.05
N GLY A 91 13.31 16.83 8.05
CA GLY A 91 12.94 16.00 9.18
C GLY A 91 11.44 16.00 9.49
N ILE A 92 10.59 15.91 8.46
CA ILE A 92 9.13 15.82 8.62
C ILE A 92 8.78 14.44 9.21
N ARG A 93 8.25 14.43 10.44
CA ARG A 93 7.79 13.24 11.17
C ARG A 93 6.69 13.62 12.14
N GLY A 94 5.77 12.70 12.40
CA GLY A 94 4.72 12.89 13.39
C GLY A 94 3.48 13.53 12.79
N ARG A 95 2.30 13.12 13.26
CA ARG A 95 0.99 13.63 12.80
C ARG A 95 0.95 15.15 12.74
N GLY A 96 1.43 15.83 13.78
CA GLY A 96 1.42 17.31 13.84
C GLY A 96 2.16 17.96 12.68
N LYS A 97 3.31 17.43 12.26
CA LYS A 97 4.06 17.94 11.09
C LYS A 97 3.37 17.66 9.76
N TRP A 98 2.64 16.56 9.67
CA TRP A 98 1.84 16.26 8.49
C TRP A 98 0.58 17.13 8.37
N HIS A 99 0.06 17.63 9.50
CA HIS A 99 -1.15 18.45 9.56
C HIS A 99 -0.92 19.95 9.57
N GLU A 100 0.34 20.41 9.61
CA GLU A 100 0.69 21.83 9.44
C GLU A 100 1.22 22.11 8.03
N PRO A 101 1.00 23.33 7.48
CA PRO A 101 1.65 23.73 6.23
C PRO A 101 3.17 23.68 6.34
N TRP A 102 3.81 23.08 5.33
CA TRP A 102 5.27 23.02 5.22
C TRP A 102 5.81 24.32 4.64
N ILE A 103 6.69 25.00 5.39
CA ILE A 103 7.19 26.34 5.02
C ILE A 103 8.72 26.44 4.87
N ARG A 104 9.44 25.36 5.19
CA ARG A 104 10.91 25.36 5.24
C ARG A 104 11.50 25.03 3.87
N LYS A 105 12.44 25.84 3.38
CA LYS A 105 13.16 25.55 2.12
C LYS A 105 14.50 24.84 2.37
N PHE A 106 15.04 24.18 1.36
CA PHE A 106 16.37 23.54 1.44
C PHE A 106 17.45 24.57 1.80
N ARG A 107 18.42 24.16 2.62
CA ARG A 107 19.60 24.98 2.93
C ARG A 107 20.68 24.74 1.87
N GLY A 108 20.96 25.75 1.05
CA GLY A 108 22.13 25.78 0.15
C GLY A 108 21.78 25.56 -1.33
N THR A 109 22.04 26.61 -2.11
CA THR A 109 22.15 26.75 -3.57
C THR A 109 20.95 26.34 -4.43
N VAL A 110 20.32 27.38 -4.98
CA VAL A 110 19.13 27.43 -5.85
C VAL A 110 17.82 27.10 -5.13
N ASN A 111 17.11 28.16 -4.80
CA ASN A 111 15.91 28.27 -3.99
C ASN A 111 14.65 27.71 -4.71
N ASN A 112 14.72 26.49 -5.27
CA ASN A 112 13.67 25.86 -6.08
C ASN A 112 12.81 24.85 -5.30
N THR A 113 12.77 24.93 -3.96
CA THR A 113 11.78 24.15 -3.19
C THR A 113 10.38 24.62 -3.55
N ASP A 114 9.68 23.82 -4.35
CA ASP A 114 8.27 24.04 -4.69
C ASP A 114 7.39 23.64 -3.51
N LEU A 115 7.22 24.58 -2.57
CA LEU A 115 6.40 24.37 -1.38
C LEU A 115 4.91 24.25 -1.72
N GLU A 116 4.45 24.81 -2.84
CA GLU A 116 3.04 24.67 -3.25
C GLU A 116 2.77 23.23 -3.64
N LYS A 117 3.58 22.66 -4.54
CA LYS A 117 3.52 21.23 -4.92
C LYS A 117 3.69 20.32 -3.69
N LEU A 118 4.67 20.58 -2.82
CA LEU A 118 4.88 19.75 -1.63
C LEU A 118 3.68 19.78 -0.67
N ASN A 119 3.07 20.96 -0.46
CA ASN A 119 1.88 21.06 0.38
C ASN A 119 0.65 20.42 -0.27
N SER A 120 0.51 20.45 -1.60
CA SER A 120 -0.58 19.74 -2.26
C SER A 120 -0.44 18.23 -2.12
N LEU A 121 0.79 17.70 -2.24
CA LEU A 121 1.07 16.27 -2.02
C LEU A 121 0.83 15.87 -0.55
N ARG A 122 1.26 16.71 0.41
CA ARG A 122 0.98 16.54 1.84
C ARG A 122 -0.54 16.45 2.09
N THR A 123 -1.29 17.40 1.54
CA THR A 123 -2.75 17.45 1.71
C THR A 123 -3.44 16.24 1.09
N MET A 124 -3.00 15.77 -0.08
CA MET A 124 -3.51 14.53 -0.67
C MET A 124 -3.36 13.33 0.28
N ILE A 125 -2.22 13.21 0.97
CA ILE A 125 -1.97 12.13 1.94
C ILE A 125 -2.84 12.29 3.20
N THR A 126 -2.97 13.52 3.74
CA THR A 126 -3.80 13.73 4.93
C THR A 126 -5.28 13.53 4.62
N ASP A 127 -5.79 14.07 3.51
CA ASP A 127 -7.20 13.93 3.13
C ASP A 127 -7.59 12.47 2.86
N MET A 128 -6.65 11.68 2.33
CA MET A 128 -6.79 10.24 2.15
C MET A 128 -6.89 9.49 3.49
N LEU A 129 -6.19 9.91 4.54
CA LEU A 129 -6.07 9.15 5.78
C LEU A 129 -6.96 9.68 6.91
N ASP A 130 -7.30 10.97 6.90
CA ASP A 130 -8.00 11.64 7.99
C ASP A 130 -9.35 10.99 8.31
N PRO A 131 -10.22 10.66 7.34
CA PRO A 131 -11.51 10.02 7.67
C PRO A 131 -11.35 8.62 8.28
N LEU A 132 -10.31 7.88 7.90
CA LEU A 132 -9.99 6.59 8.50
C LEU A 132 -9.43 6.79 9.92
N GLU A 133 -8.52 7.74 10.10
CA GLU A 133 -7.92 8.07 11.38
C GLU A 133 -8.97 8.57 12.40
N GLU A 134 -9.91 9.39 11.97
CA GLU A 134 -10.99 9.92 12.82
C GLU A 134 -11.79 8.79 13.48
N VAL A 135 -12.18 7.78 12.70
CA VAL A 135 -12.92 6.62 13.23
C VAL A 135 -12.02 5.73 14.09
N LEU A 136 -10.78 5.45 13.65
CA LEU A 136 -9.86 4.58 14.38
C LEU A 136 -9.42 5.16 15.74
N LYS A 137 -9.33 6.49 15.87
CA LYS A 137 -8.93 7.18 17.11
C LYS A 137 -10.11 7.66 17.96
N SER A 138 -11.33 7.60 17.43
CA SER A 138 -12.53 7.96 18.19
C SER A 138 -12.73 7.02 19.37
N LYS A 139 -13.07 7.58 20.53
CA LYS A 139 -13.45 6.81 21.73
C LYS A 139 -14.86 6.24 21.64
N GLU A 140 -15.69 6.79 20.75
CA GLU A 140 -17.08 6.40 20.56
C GLU A 140 -17.22 5.27 19.54
N SER A 141 -16.20 5.08 18.69
CA SER A 141 -16.20 4.09 17.64
C SER A 141 -15.92 2.68 18.17
N ASN A 142 -16.73 1.72 17.73
CA ASN A 142 -16.54 0.31 18.02
C ASN A 142 -15.86 -0.42 16.84
N VAL A 143 -15.61 -1.73 16.99
CA VAL A 143 -14.93 -2.53 15.96
C VAL A 143 -15.70 -2.56 14.63
N ALA A 144 -17.04 -2.54 14.65
CA ALA A 144 -17.83 -2.50 13.42
C ALA A 144 -17.65 -1.17 12.68
N ASP A 145 -17.58 -0.05 13.42
CA ASP A 145 -17.30 1.26 12.84
C ASP A 145 -15.91 1.30 12.20
N MET A 146 -14.90 0.70 12.85
CA MET A 146 -13.54 0.62 12.31
C MET A 146 -13.46 -0.24 11.05
N VAL A 147 -14.13 -1.40 11.03
CA VAL A 147 -14.21 -2.27 9.84
C VAL A 147 -14.90 -1.53 8.69
N LYS A 148 -15.99 -0.82 8.99
CA LYS A 148 -16.71 -0.01 8.01
C LYS A 148 -15.86 1.13 7.47
N ALA A 149 -15.15 1.87 8.32
CA ALA A 149 -14.25 2.94 7.90
C ALA A 149 -13.12 2.43 7.01
N LEU A 150 -12.56 1.26 7.32
CA LEU A 150 -11.57 0.62 6.45
C LEU A 150 -12.18 0.25 5.10
N TYR A 151 -13.38 -0.33 5.07
CA TYR A 151 -14.08 -0.61 3.81
C TYR A 151 -14.31 0.66 2.99
N GLU A 152 -14.84 1.72 3.61
CA GLU A 152 -15.10 3.02 2.96
C GLU A 152 -13.81 3.65 2.44
N PHE A 153 -12.69 3.53 3.15
CA PHE A 153 -11.38 3.93 2.67
C PHE A 153 -10.99 3.17 1.39
N LEU A 154 -11.12 1.84 1.36
CA LEU A 154 -10.76 1.06 0.16
C LEU A 154 -11.60 1.41 -1.07
N VAL A 155 -12.88 1.71 -0.85
CA VAL A 155 -13.79 2.13 -1.92
C VAL A 155 -13.47 3.55 -2.39
N ARG A 156 -13.33 4.51 -1.46
CA ARG A 156 -13.05 5.91 -1.82
C ARG A 156 -11.74 6.07 -2.56
N GLU A 157 -10.72 5.30 -2.21
CA GLU A 157 -9.42 5.34 -2.86
C GLU A 157 -9.34 4.48 -4.13
N ASP A 158 -10.47 3.99 -4.65
CA ASP A 158 -10.60 3.16 -5.86
C ASP A 158 -9.60 1.99 -5.89
N MET A 159 -9.42 1.33 -4.74
CA MET A 159 -8.40 0.28 -4.59
C MET A 159 -8.65 -0.92 -5.51
N GLU A 160 -9.91 -1.20 -5.86
CA GLU A 160 -10.26 -2.23 -6.84
C GLU A 160 -9.66 -1.92 -8.22
N GLN A 161 -9.83 -0.69 -8.69
CA GLN A 161 -9.30 -0.26 -9.98
C GLN A 161 -7.77 -0.27 -9.97
N LYS A 162 -7.14 0.23 -8.90
CA LYS A 162 -5.68 0.20 -8.74
C LYS A 162 -5.15 -1.24 -8.75
N VAL A 163 -5.83 -2.17 -8.08
CA VAL A 163 -5.52 -3.60 -8.15
C VAL A 163 -5.64 -4.13 -9.58
N SER A 164 -6.72 -3.79 -10.30
CA SER A 164 -6.94 -4.24 -11.67
C SER A 164 -5.82 -3.78 -12.61
N VAL A 165 -5.38 -2.53 -12.50
CA VAL A 165 -4.28 -1.99 -13.32
C VAL A 165 -2.96 -2.75 -13.05
N LEU A 166 -2.67 -3.10 -11.79
CA LEU A 166 -1.51 -3.93 -11.45
C LEU A 166 -1.65 -5.37 -11.95
N ASN A 167 -2.89 -5.87 -12.01
CA ASN A 167 -3.24 -7.21 -12.48
C ASN A 167 -3.02 -7.38 -14.00
N ASP A 168 -3.19 -6.30 -14.78
CA ASP A 168 -2.96 -6.29 -16.23
C ASP A 168 -1.47 -6.35 -16.64
N SER A 169 -0.54 -6.38 -15.68
CA SER A 169 0.85 -6.71 -15.96
C SER A 169 1.00 -8.22 -16.24
N GLU A 170 1.77 -8.58 -17.28
CA GLU A 170 1.94 -9.95 -17.83
C GLU A 170 2.35 -11.06 -16.83
N TYR A 171 2.58 -10.73 -15.55
CA TYR A 171 3.25 -11.58 -14.55
C TYR A 171 2.43 -11.87 -13.28
N THR A 172 1.19 -11.37 -13.16
CA THR A 172 0.37 -11.51 -11.94
C THR A 172 -0.92 -12.32 -12.14
N GLY A 173 -1.41 -12.48 -13.38
CA GLY A 173 -2.62 -13.27 -13.66
C GLY A 173 -3.86 -12.73 -12.94
N ASP A 174 -4.86 -13.56 -12.62
CA ASP A 174 -6.07 -13.15 -11.87
C ASP A 174 -5.87 -13.08 -10.33
N GLU A 175 -4.64 -13.28 -9.84
CA GLU A 175 -4.40 -13.48 -8.40
C GLU A 175 -4.71 -12.24 -7.56
N TYR A 176 -4.42 -11.03 -8.06
CA TYR A 176 -4.62 -9.82 -7.26
C TYR A 176 -6.11 -9.48 -7.16
N ALA A 177 -6.85 -9.63 -8.26
CA ALA A 177 -8.30 -9.45 -8.26
C ALA A 177 -9.02 -10.47 -7.34
N GLN A 178 -8.57 -11.73 -7.33
CA GLN A 178 -9.10 -12.74 -6.39
C GLN A 178 -8.79 -12.41 -4.93
N LEU A 179 -7.59 -11.88 -4.64
CA LEU A 179 -7.23 -11.49 -3.29
C LEU A 179 -8.06 -10.29 -2.82
N TYR A 180 -8.27 -9.29 -3.68
CA TYR A 180 -9.15 -8.17 -3.40
C TYR A 180 -10.54 -8.66 -2.97
N LYS A 181 -11.18 -9.53 -3.77
CA LYS A 181 -12.49 -10.12 -3.45
C LYS A 181 -12.51 -10.82 -2.10
N LYS A 182 -11.49 -11.63 -1.79
CA LYS A 182 -11.38 -12.33 -0.49
C LYS A 182 -11.30 -11.36 0.68
N VAL A 183 -10.54 -10.27 0.56
CA VAL A 183 -10.44 -9.25 1.63
C VAL A 183 -11.80 -8.60 1.85
N ILE A 184 -12.48 -8.19 0.78
CA ILE A 184 -13.81 -7.58 0.87
C ILE A 184 -14.81 -8.55 1.55
N GLU A 185 -14.83 -9.81 1.14
CA GLU A 185 -15.68 -10.83 1.78
C GLU A 185 -15.39 -11.00 3.28
N VAL A 186 -14.13 -10.88 3.70
CA VAL A 186 -13.75 -10.97 5.13
C VAL A 186 -14.25 -9.74 5.88
N LEU A 187 -14.08 -8.54 5.33
CA LEU A 187 -14.59 -7.31 5.94
C LEU A 187 -16.12 -7.36 6.08
N ASP A 188 -16.83 -7.81 5.05
CA ASP A 188 -18.29 -7.96 5.08
C ASP A 188 -18.74 -8.95 6.16
N LYS A 189 -18.08 -10.11 6.25
CA LYS A 189 -18.38 -11.12 7.29
C LYS A 189 -18.11 -10.59 8.70
N MET A 190 -17.01 -9.87 8.88
CA MET A 190 -16.67 -9.23 10.16
C MET A 190 -17.74 -8.21 10.56
N TYR A 191 -18.12 -7.33 9.63
CA TYR A 191 -19.13 -6.31 9.87
C TYR A 191 -20.50 -6.94 10.22
N ALA A 192 -20.97 -7.90 9.43
CA ALA A 192 -22.23 -8.59 9.65
C ALA A 192 -22.28 -9.32 11.01
N PHE A 193 -21.19 -9.98 11.39
CA PHE A 193 -21.09 -10.66 12.68
C PHE A 193 -21.14 -9.69 13.87
N LEU A 194 -20.47 -8.55 13.75
CA LEU A 194 -20.42 -7.54 14.81
C LEU A 194 -21.77 -6.83 14.98
N GLU A 195 -22.46 -6.50 13.88
CA GLU A 195 -23.81 -5.92 13.92
C GLU A 195 -24.86 -6.91 14.45
N ALA A 196 -24.76 -8.20 14.09
CA ALA A 196 -25.65 -9.22 14.63
C ALA A 196 -25.53 -9.35 16.16
N ARG A 197 -24.32 -9.22 16.72
CA ARG A 197 -24.12 -9.23 18.18
C ARG A 197 -24.68 -7.98 18.86
N ARG A 198 -24.67 -6.85 18.17
CA ARG A 198 -25.20 -5.58 18.68
C ARG A 198 -26.73 -5.61 18.82
N LEU A 199 -27.44 -6.23 17.88
CA LEU A 199 -28.91 -6.36 17.93
C LEU A 199 -29.41 -7.29 19.05
N VAL A 200 -28.52 -8.07 19.68
CA VAL A 200 -28.84 -9.06 20.71
C VAL A 200 -28.58 -8.50 22.13
N LEU A 201 -27.95 -7.32 22.26
CA LEU A 201 -27.66 -6.62 23.51
C LEU A 201 -28.56 -5.40 23.69
#